data_AF-A0A7R9QCL1-F1
#
_entry.id   AF-A0A7R9QCL1-F1
#
_cell.length_a   1.000
_cell.length_b   1.000
_cell.length_c   1.000
_cell.angle_alpha   90.00
_cell.angle_beta   90.00
_cell.angle_gamma   90.00
#
_symmetry.space_group_name_H-M   'P 1'
#
loop_
_entity.id
_entity.type
_entity.pdbx_description
1 polymer ?
#
loop_
_entity_poly.entity_id
_entity_poly.type
_entity_poly.pdbx_seq_one_letter_code
_entity_poly.pdbx_strand_id
1 'polypeptide(L)'
;MNSITIEILLICVIVGIVGVWGRPHCEISEASADECGKRLMFIGEQTTGLPKNDDELKTRCGQVNEGLDCLKKYSKTCLDPFATQIMNIVIKNGDKLEAKYCKTDSERKKLLDALQCAQGSDLGPLHLCMEKFVVQMEHLAGVTGDHRIPATCCSFQLMDHCVREAGVKICSQKDKIDYITKFLTEMTGEIVKTGCGKYDSLSHCDSAMDKKEWDNLKALVASNDPKEIAAKRVNTSPFIALKNVLKQLMEE
;
A
#
# COMPACT_ATOMS: atom_id res chain seq x y z
N MET A 1 -10.39 36.53 42.39
CA MET A 1 -10.23 35.35 41.51
C MET A 1 -10.70 35.80 40.14
N ASN A 2 -9.78 35.95 39.18
CA ASN A 2 -10.03 36.73 37.96
C ASN A 2 -10.76 35.88 36.92
N SER A 3 -11.66 36.50 36.14
CA SER A 3 -12.48 35.81 35.12
C SER A 3 -11.65 34.97 34.14
N ILE A 4 -10.41 35.38 33.88
CA ILE A 4 -9.47 34.71 32.98
C ILE A 4 -9.00 33.35 33.53
N THR A 5 -8.88 33.19 34.86
CA THR A 5 -8.42 31.93 35.45
C THR A 5 -9.47 30.81 35.34
N ILE A 6 -10.76 31.17 35.26
CA ILE A 6 -11.88 30.23 35.12
C ILE A 6 -11.98 29.71 33.69
N GLU A 7 -11.77 30.56 32.67
CA GLU A 7 -11.81 30.12 31.27
C GLU A 7 -10.63 29.20 30.91
N ILE A 8 -9.43 29.47 31.44
CA ILE A 8 -8.26 28.61 31.22
C ILE A 8 -8.48 27.22 31.86
N LEU A 9 -9.06 27.17 33.06
CA LEU A 9 -9.40 25.90 33.73
C LEU A 9 -10.48 25.11 32.97
N LEU A 10 -11.50 25.78 32.41
CA LEU A 10 -12.52 25.14 31.58
C LEU A 10 -11.94 24.56 30.28
N ILE A 11 -11.03 25.28 29.62
CA ILE A 11 -10.34 24.78 28.41
C ILE A 11 -9.45 23.58 28.76
N CYS A 12 -8.71 23.61 29.88
CA CYS A 12 -7.88 22.49 30.32
C CYS A 12 -8.70 21.25 30.71
N VAL A 13 -9.88 21.41 31.31
CA VAL A 13 -10.79 20.29 31.63
C VAL A 13 -11.40 19.70 30.36
N ILE A 14 -11.79 20.53 29.39
CA ILE A 14 -12.29 20.05 28.10
C ILE A 14 -11.19 19.28 27.37
N VAL A 15 -9.99 19.85 27.23
CA VAL A 15 -8.83 19.22 26.57
C VAL A 15 -8.38 17.94 27.30
N GLY A 16 -8.41 17.94 28.64
CA GLY A 16 -8.10 16.76 29.46
C GLY A 16 -9.11 15.62 29.33
N ILE A 17 -10.40 15.93 29.11
CA ILE A 17 -11.44 14.92 28.84
C ILE A 17 -11.28 14.35 27.43
N VAL A 18 -10.82 15.11 26.42
CA VAL A 18 -10.63 14.56 25.05
C VAL A 18 -9.37 13.68 24.95
N GLY A 19 -8.37 13.88 25.81
CA GLY A 19 -7.07 13.20 25.72
C GLY A 19 -7.02 11.75 26.23
N VAL A 20 -8.07 11.23 26.90
CA VAL A 20 -8.04 9.93 27.60
C VAL A 20 -9.18 9.00 27.16
N TRP A 21 -9.63 9.09 25.91
CA TRP A 21 -10.47 8.05 25.31
C TRP A 21 -9.64 7.33 24.25
N GLY A 22 -8.81 6.39 24.68
CA GLY A 22 -8.36 5.32 23.79
C GLY A 22 -9.60 4.70 23.14
N ARG A 23 -9.65 4.62 21.80
CA ARG A 23 -10.83 4.17 21.05
C ARG A 23 -11.30 2.82 21.59
N PRO A 24 -12.39 2.73 22.35
CA PRO A 24 -12.62 1.57 23.21
C PRO A 24 -12.89 0.26 22.46
N HIS A 25 -13.24 0.29 21.17
CA HIS A 25 -13.78 -0.87 20.47
C HIS A 25 -13.14 -1.07 19.08
N CYS A 26 -11.83 -1.34 19.04
CA CYS A 26 -11.24 -1.97 17.86
C CYS A 26 -11.60 -3.45 17.85
N GLU A 27 -12.68 -3.82 17.15
CA GLU A 27 -13.18 -5.21 17.04
C GLU A 27 -12.32 -6.09 16.12
N ILE A 28 -11.52 -5.48 15.24
CA ILE A 28 -10.72 -6.19 14.23
C ILE A 28 -9.25 -6.13 14.64
N SER A 29 -8.66 -7.30 14.90
CA SER A 29 -7.23 -7.39 15.21
C SER A 29 -6.36 -6.92 14.05
N GLU A 30 -5.13 -6.50 14.32
CA GLU A 30 -4.17 -6.15 13.26
C GLU A 30 -3.91 -7.33 12.31
N ALA A 31 -3.82 -8.56 12.84
CA ALA A 31 -3.69 -9.76 12.03
C ALA A 31 -4.90 -9.96 11.10
N SER A 32 -6.12 -9.68 11.59
CA SER A 32 -7.32 -9.75 10.75
C SER A 32 -7.33 -8.67 9.67
N ALA A 33 -6.92 -7.44 10.00
CA ALA A 33 -6.77 -6.36 9.02
C ALA A 33 -5.71 -6.68 7.97
N ASP A 34 -4.64 -7.37 8.37
CA ASP A 34 -3.58 -7.85 7.50
C ASP A 34 -4.12 -8.83 6.43
N GLU A 35 -4.90 -9.82 6.86
CA GLU A 35 -5.58 -10.75 5.97
C GLU A 35 -6.52 -10.03 5.00
N CYS A 36 -7.20 -8.98 5.46
CA CYS A 36 -8.05 -8.16 4.59
C CYS A 36 -7.24 -7.39 3.54
N GLY A 37 -6.06 -6.87 3.89
CA GLY A 37 -5.12 -6.27 2.96
C GLY A 37 -4.61 -7.25 1.90
N LYS A 38 -4.27 -8.48 2.29
CA LYS A 38 -3.81 -9.54 1.37
C LYS A 38 -4.84 -9.87 0.29
N ARG A 39 -6.14 -9.85 0.63
CA ARG A 39 -7.23 -10.07 -0.35
C ARG A 39 -7.29 -9.02 -1.46
N LEU A 40 -6.76 -7.82 -1.23
CA LEU A 40 -6.68 -6.78 -2.26
C LEU A 40 -5.55 -7.03 -3.26
N MET A 41 -4.53 -7.82 -2.91
CA MET A 41 -3.30 -7.94 -3.67
C MET A 41 -3.39 -9.06 -4.71
N PHE A 42 -3.55 -8.71 -5.99
CA PHE A 42 -3.53 -9.69 -7.09
C PHE A 42 -2.19 -10.42 -7.22
N ILE A 43 -1.13 -9.83 -6.68
CA ILE A 43 0.24 -10.32 -6.68
C ILE A 43 0.80 -10.08 -5.28
N GLY A 44 1.43 -11.10 -4.70
CA GLY A 44 2.09 -10.98 -3.39
C GLY A 44 1.98 -12.27 -2.57
N GLU A 45 0.91 -13.02 -2.75
CA GLU A 45 0.74 -14.34 -2.13
C GLU A 45 1.11 -15.43 -3.14
N GLN A 46 2.15 -16.22 -2.84
CA GLN A 46 2.67 -17.26 -3.75
C GLN A 46 1.63 -18.33 -4.13
N THR A 47 0.56 -18.46 -3.33
CA THR A 47 -0.51 -19.45 -3.51
C THR A 47 -1.62 -18.99 -4.44
N THR A 48 -1.73 -17.69 -4.70
CA THR A 48 -2.80 -17.13 -5.55
C THR A 48 -2.25 -16.85 -6.94
N GLY A 49 -2.55 -17.73 -7.89
CA GLY A 49 -2.24 -17.51 -9.30
C GLY A 49 -3.10 -16.40 -9.91
N LEU A 50 -2.67 -15.89 -11.07
CA LEU A 50 -3.48 -14.95 -11.86
C LEU A 50 -4.76 -15.65 -12.37
N PRO A 51 -5.91 -14.94 -12.39
CA PRO A 51 -7.15 -15.50 -12.90
C PRO A 51 -7.02 -15.85 -14.38
N LYS A 52 -7.42 -17.07 -14.74
CA LYS A 52 -7.28 -17.61 -16.11
C LYS A 52 -8.52 -17.40 -16.96
N ASN A 53 -9.66 -17.19 -16.32
CA ASN A 53 -10.96 -17.07 -16.95
C ASN A 53 -11.86 -16.11 -16.16
N ASP A 54 -13.03 -15.80 -16.73
CA ASP A 54 -13.98 -14.85 -16.15
C ASP A 54 -14.54 -15.32 -14.80
N ASP A 55 -14.70 -16.63 -14.60
CA ASP A 55 -15.21 -17.16 -13.34
C ASP A 55 -14.18 -17.05 -12.21
N GLU A 56 -12.92 -17.39 -12.48
CA GLU A 56 -11.80 -17.15 -11.54
C GLU A 56 -11.64 -15.67 -11.21
N LEU A 57 -11.79 -14.78 -12.21
CA LEU A 57 -11.74 -13.34 -11.98
C LEU A 57 -12.92 -12.86 -11.12
N LYS A 58 -14.14 -13.37 -11.34
CA LYS A 58 -15.31 -13.08 -10.49
C LYS A 58 -15.12 -13.56 -9.05
N THR A 59 -14.56 -14.77 -8.86
CA THR A 59 -14.20 -15.26 -7.52
C THR A 59 -13.21 -14.30 -6.87
N ARG A 60 -12.20 -13.83 -7.61
CA ARG A 60 -11.24 -12.86 -7.09
C ARG A 60 -11.88 -11.54 -6.74
N CYS A 61 -12.83 -11.06 -7.54
CA CYS A 61 -13.61 -9.86 -7.26
C CYS A 61 -14.40 -9.97 -5.95
N GLY A 62 -14.98 -11.12 -5.65
CA GLY A 62 -15.62 -11.38 -4.35
C GLY A 62 -14.65 -11.22 -3.18
N GLN A 63 -13.46 -11.81 -3.28
CA GLN A 63 -12.41 -11.69 -2.25
C GLN A 63 -11.96 -10.24 -2.05
N VAL A 64 -11.78 -9.49 -3.14
CA VAL A 64 -11.42 -8.06 -3.09
C VAL A 64 -12.51 -7.25 -2.40
N ASN A 65 -13.78 -7.49 -2.75
CA ASN A 65 -14.91 -6.81 -2.12
C ASN A 65 -14.99 -7.09 -0.60
N GLU A 66 -14.85 -8.35 -0.19
CA GLU A 66 -14.76 -8.73 1.23
C GLU A 66 -13.58 -8.08 1.95
N GLY A 67 -12.43 -7.98 1.27
CA GLY A 67 -11.25 -7.28 1.77
C GLY A 67 -11.52 -5.79 2.00
N LEU A 68 -12.12 -5.11 1.02
CA LEU A 68 -12.47 -3.68 1.12
C LEU A 68 -13.46 -3.41 2.26
N ASP A 69 -14.50 -4.22 2.40
CA ASP A 69 -15.48 -4.08 3.48
C ASP A 69 -14.85 -4.27 4.86
N CYS A 70 -13.97 -5.26 5.00
CA CYS A 70 -13.21 -5.47 6.22
C CYS A 70 -12.30 -4.27 6.56
N LEU A 71 -11.55 -3.77 5.57
CA LEU A 71 -10.66 -2.62 5.77
C LEU A 71 -11.45 -1.34 6.10
N LYS A 72 -12.64 -1.17 5.54
CA LYS A 72 -13.55 -0.07 5.88
C LYS A 72 -13.99 -0.12 7.33
N LYS A 73 -14.33 -1.32 7.83
CA LYS A 73 -14.65 -1.51 9.25
C LYS A 73 -13.43 -1.22 10.12
N TYR A 74 -12.25 -1.76 9.78
CA TYR A 74 -11.00 -1.52 10.51
C TYR A 74 -10.63 -0.04 10.55
N SER A 75 -10.69 0.64 9.40
CA SER A 75 -10.39 2.07 9.29
C SER A 75 -11.31 2.90 10.19
N LYS A 76 -12.59 2.57 10.26
CA LYS A 76 -13.56 3.32 11.05
C LYS A 76 -13.34 3.16 12.55
N THR A 77 -12.99 1.95 13.01
CA THR A 77 -12.97 1.61 14.44
C THR A 77 -11.58 1.63 15.07
N CYS A 78 -10.53 1.35 14.31
CA CYS A 78 -9.19 1.06 14.83
C CYS A 78 -8.12 2.10 14.47
N LEU A 79 -8.27 2.83 13.36
CA LEU A 79 -7.29 3.82 12.93
C LEU A 79 -7.57 5.19 13.54
N ASP A 80 -6.54 5.94 13.88
CA ASP A 80 -6.60 7.37 14.20
C ASP A 80 -7.18 8.22 13.03
N PRO A 81 -7.56 9.49 13.25
CA PRO A 81 -8.27 10.28 12.24
C PRO A 81 -7.51 10.51 10.94
N PHE A 82 -6.19 10.69 10.97
CA PHE A 82 -5.39 10.92 9.77
C PHE A 82 -5.17 9.62 9.00
N ALA A 83 -4.76 8.53 9.67
CA ALA A 83 -4.66 7.23 9.03
C ALA A 83 -6.01 6.78 8.46
N THR A 84 -7.13 7.11 9.13
CA THR A 84 -8.48 6.91 8.58
C THR A 84 -8.71 7.66 7.27
N GLN A 85 -8.28 8.92 7.16
CA GLN A 85 -8.45 9.71 5.94
C GLN A 85 -7.66 9.11 4.77
N ILE A 86 -6.38 8.79 5.00
CA ILE A 86 -5.54 8.16 3.98
C ILE A 86 -6.09 6.79 3.59
N MET A 87 -6.50 5.99 4.57
CA MET A 87 -7.08 4.67 4.34
C MET A 87 -8.39 4.75 3.53
N ASN A 88 -9.24 5.74 3.81
CA ASN A 88 -10.45 5.97 3.03
C ASN A 88 -10.17 6.33 1.57
N ILE A 89 -9.06 7.01 1.27
CA ILE A 89 -8.65 7.26 -0.12
C ILE A 89 -8.28 5.93 -0.79
N VAL A 90 -7.48 5.07 -0.13
CA VAL A 90 -7.12 3.74 -0.63
C VAL A 90 -8.36 2.89 -0.87
N ILE A 91 -9.26 2.80 0.12
CA ILE A 91 -10.51 2.03 0.01
C ILE A 91 -11.38 2.56 -1.13
N LYS A 92 -11.55 3.88 -1.25
CA LYS A 92 -12.32 4.50 -2.33
C LYS A 92 -11.73 4.18 -3.70
N ASN A 93 -10.40 4.16 -3.84
CA ASN A 93 -9.75 3.77 -5.08
C ASN A 93 -9.91 2.27 -5.35
N GLY A 94 -9.82 1.44 -4.31
CA GLY A 94 -10.17 0.02 -4.37
C GLY A 94 -11.60 -0.21 -4.87
N ASP A 95 -12.59 0.50 -4.33
CA ASP A 95 -14.00 0.44 -4.76
C ASP A 95 -14.16 0.84 -6.24
N LYS A 96 -13.45 1.89 -6.69
CA LYS A 96 -13.45 2.29 -8.11
C LYS A 96 -12.87 1.19 -9.00
N LEU A 97 -11.77 0.57 -8.58
CA LEU A 97 -11.12 -0.51 -9.33
C LEU A 97 -11.96 -1.78 -9.35
N GLU A 98 -12.56 -2.16 -8.23
CA GLU A 98 -13.53 -3.24 -8.15
C GLU A 98 -14.69 -2.95 -9.11
N ALA A 99 -15.29 -1.77 -9.08
CA ALA A 99 -16.38 -1.45 -9.99
C ALA A 99 -15.94 -1.50 -11.47
N LYS A 100 -14.76 -0.98 -11.79
CA LYS A 100 -14.20 -1.00 -13.15
C LYS A 100 -13.94 -2.43 -13.62
N TYR A 101 -13.20 -3.22 -12.85
CA TYR A 101 -12.68 -4.52 -13.28
C TYR A 101 -13.56 -5.70 -12.88
N CYS A 102 -14.57 -5.54 -12.05
CA CYS A 102 -15.45 -6.64 -11.62
C CYS A 102 -16.86 -6.48 -12.18
N LYS A 103 -17.36 -5.24 -12.30
CA LYS A 103 -18.74 -4.98 -12.76
C LYS A 103 -18.83 -4.66 -14.25
N THR A 104 -17.72 -4.32 -14.91
CA THR A 104 -17.72 -3.97 -16.34
C THR A 104 -17.15 -5.10 -17.19
N ASP A 105 -18.00 -5.75 -17.98
CA ASP A 105 -17.64 -6.91 -18.82
C ASP A 105 -16.48 -6.63 -19.79
N SER A 106 -16.46 -5.44 -20.42
CA SER A 106 -15.40 -5.06 -21.36
C SER A 106 -14.05 -4.90 -20.67
N GLU A 107 -14.02 -4.37 -19.45
CA GLU A 107 -12.78 -4.19 -18.69
C GLU A 107 -12.30 -5.52 -18.09
N ARG A 108 -13.21 -6.42 -17.68
CA ARG A 108 -12.86 -7.81 -17.33
C ARG A 108 -12.17 -8.52 -18.48
N LYS A 109 -12.75 -8.45 -19.68
CA LYS A 109 -12.16 -9.07 -20.88
C LYS A 109 -10.79 -8.50 -21.21
N LYS A 110 -10.61 -7.17 -21.14
CA LYS A 110 -9.31 -6.53 -21.35
C LYS A 110 -8.28 -6.95 -20.30
N LEU A 111 -8.68 -7.03 -19.03
CA LEU A 111 -7.79 -7.50 -17.97
C LEU A 111 -7.38 -8.95 -18.20
N LEU A 112 -8.32 -9.85 -18.51
CA LEU A 112 -8.00 -11.24 -18.82
C LEU A 112 -7.09 -11.36 -20.05
N ASP A 113 -7.35 -10.61 -21.12
CA ASP A 113 -6.46 -10.57 -22.29
C ASP A 113 -5.06 -10.08 -21.94
N ALA A 114 -4.94 -9.03 -21.11
CA ALA A 114 -3.65 -8.55 -20.64
C ALA A 114 -2.91 -9.65 -19.83
N LEU A 115 -3.62 -10.37 -18.96
CA LEU A 115 -3.06 -11.43 -18.13
C LEU A 115 -2.69 -12.71 -18.90
N GLN A 116 -3.22 -12.92 -20.10
CA GLN A 116 -2.92 -14.13 -20.90
C GLN A 116 -1.43 -14.34 -21.13
N CYS A 117 -0.66 -13.27 -21.33
CA CYS A 117 0.78 -13.42 -21.55
C CYS A 117 1.56 -13.87 -20.30
N ALA A 118 0.96 -13.73 -19.11
CA ALA A 118 1.54 -14.21 -17.87
C ALA A 118 1.04 -15.61 -17.47
N GLN A 119 0.14 -16.22 -18.25
CA GLN A 119 -0.37 -17.56 -17.96
C GLN A 119 0.73 -18.61 -18.12
N GLY A 120 0.98 -19.38 -17.06
CA GLY A 120 2.02 -20.41 -17.04
C GLY A 120 3.44 -19.88 -16.83
N SER A 121 3.62 -18.56 -16.78
CA SER A 121 4.89 -17.93 -16.44
C SER A 121 5.18 -17.98 -14.94
N ASP A 122 6.45 -17.96 -14.58
CA ASP A 122 6.88 -17.81 -13.18
C ASP A 122 6.61 -16.38 -12.70
N LEU A 123 5.69 -16.24 -11.74
CA LEU A 123 5.35 -14.95 -11.12
C LEU A 123 6.29 -14.58 -9.96
N GLY A 124 7.26 -15.45 -9.62
CA GLY A 124 8.27 -15.24 -8.58
C GLY A 124 8.92 -13.85 -8.63
N PRO A 125 9.34 -13.34 -9.81
CA PRO A 125 9.89 -11.99 -9.93
C PRO A 125 8.92 -10.87 -9.50
N LEU A 126 7.62 -10.99 -9.80
CA LEU A 126 6.61 -10.01 -9.37
C LEU A 126 6.33 -10.10 -7.88
N HIS A 127 6.25 -11.32 -7.32
CA HIS A 127 6.14 -11.53 -5.88
C HIS A 127 7.34 -10.90 -5.14
N LEU A 128 8.54 -11.08 -5.67
CA LEU A 128 9.75 -10.50 -5.11
C LEU A 128 9.70 -8.96 -5.07
N CYS A 129 9.13 -8.30 -6.09
CA CYS A 129 8.95 -6.85 -6.06
C CYS A 129 8.03 -6.39 -4.92
N MET A 130 6.94 -7.12 -4.67
CA MET A 130 6.04 -6.83 -3.54
C MET A 130 6.73 -7.09 -2.21
N GLU A 131 7.49 -8.17 -2.08
CA GLU A 131 8.28 -8.48 -0.89
C GLU A 131 9.30 -7.37 -0.58
N LYS A 132 10.04 -6.91 -1.60
CA LYS A 132 10.96 -5.77 -1.50
C LYS A 132 10.24 -4.51 -1.01
N PHE A 133 9.08 -4.21 -1.58
CA PHE A 133 8.29 -3.05 -1.16
C PHE A 133 7.82 -3.15 0.30
N VAL A 134 7.44 -4.34 0.79
CA VAL A 134 7.11 -4.51 2.21
C VAL A 134 8.29 -4.25 3.11
N VAL A 135 9.46 -4.83 2.80
CA VAL A 135 10.68 -4.60 3.58
C VAL A 135 11.02 -3.12 3.64
N GLN A 136 10.81 -2.38 2.54
CA GLN A 136 10.97 -0.93 2.54
C GLN A 136 9.97 -0.24 3.46
N MET A 137 8.67 -0.54 3.35
CA MET A 137 7.64 0.08 4.21
C MET A 137 7.87 -0.23 5.70
N GLU A 138 8.29 -1.45 6.03
CA GLU A 138 8.64 -1.84 7.41
C GLU A 138 9.84 -1.04 7.92
N HIS A 139 10.88 -0.88 7.09
CA HIS A 139 12.03 -0.04 7.44
C HIS A 139 11.62 1.43 7.64
N LEU A 140 10.77 1.97 6.77
CA LEU A 140 10.30 3.35 6.85
C LEU A 140 9.41 3.62 8.05
N ALA A 141 8.79 2.60 8.61
CA ALA A 141 8.12 2.70 9.91
C ALA A 141 9.10 2.93 11.08
N GLY A 142 10.42 2.94 10.85
CA GLY A 142 11.42 3.40 11.80
C GLY A 142 12.08 4.74 11.44
N VAL A 143 11.85 5.25 10.22
CA VAL A 143 12.43 6.52 9.75
C VAL A 143 11.63 7.68 10.33
N THR A 144 12.32 8.72 10.80
CA THR A 144 11.72 9.92 11.42
C THR A 144 12.13 11.20 10.72
N GLY A 145 11.32 12.24 10.88
CA GLY A 145 11.54 13.58 10.35
C GLY A 145 11.29 13.72 8.85
N ASP A 146 11.82 14.81 8.29
CA ASP A 146 11.57 15.30 6.94
C ASP A 146 11.91 14.31 5.80
N HIS A 147 12.64 13.24 6.11
CA HIS A 147 13.01 12.20 5.15
C HIS A 147 11.93 11.15 4.91
N ARG A 148 10.90 11.07 5.77
CA ARG A 148 9.88 10.00 5.68
C ARG A 148 9.07 10.07 4.39
N ILE A 149 8.47 11.23 4.07
CA ILE A 149 7.69 11.40 2.82
C ILE A 149 8.55 11.13 1.58
N PRO A 150 9.75 11.73 1.41
CA PRO A 150 10.65 11.41 0.32
C PRO A 150 10.94 9.92 0.17
N ALA A 151 11.29 9.25 1.28
CA ALA A 151 11.66 7.85 1.26
C ALA A 151 10.47 6.92 0.95
N THR A 152 9.26 7.23 1.46
CA THR A 152 8.03 6.52 1.10
C THR A 152 7.74 6.67 -0.38
N CYS A 153 7.81 7.89 -0.90
CA CYS A 153 7.60 8.17 -2.32
C CYS A 153 8.58 7.42 -3.22
N CYS A 154 9.86 7.43 -2.88
CA CYS A 154 10.88 6.75 -3.67
C CYS A 154 10.85 5.22 -3.54
N SER A 155 10.31 4.69 -2.45
CA SER A 155 9.99 3.26 -2.34
C SER A 155 8.89 2.84 -3.31
N PHE A 156 7.86 3.68 -3.51
CA PHE A 156 6.85 3.44 -4.55
C PHE A 156 7.46 3.45 -5.95
N GLN A 157 8.42 4.34 -6.23
CA GLN A 157 9.12 4.36 -7.52
C GLN A 157 9.99 3.12 -7.73
N LEU A 158 10.67 2.63 -6.68
CA LEU A 158 11.42 1.37 -6.74
C LEU A 158 10.50 0.18 -6.99
N MET A 159 9.34 0.14 -6.36
CA MET A 159 8.33 -0.89 -6.59
C MET A 159 7.78 -0.84 -8.02
N ASP A 160 7.37 0.33 -8.52
CA ASP A 160 6.86 0.47 -9.90
C ASP A 160 7.90 0.03 -10.93
N HIS A 161 9.15 0.48 -10.76
CA HIS A 161 10.25 0.08 -11.63
C HIS A 161 10.48 -1.44 -11.60
N CYS A 162 10.55 -2.03 -10.39
CA CYS A 162 10.73 -3.48 -10.24
C CYS A 162 9.59 -4.26 -10.93
N VAL A 163 8.34 -3.84 -10.74
CA VAL A 163 7.17 -4.49 -11.34
C VAL A 163 7.23 -4.40 -12.87
N ARG A 164 7.65 -3.28 -13.44
CA ARG A 164 7.82 -3.13 -14.90
C ARG A 164 8.92 -4.05 -15.44
N GLU A 165 10.07 -4.08 -14.80
CA GLU A 165 11.17 -4.96 -15.20
C GLU A 165 10.81 -6.45 -15.10
N ALA A 166 10.14 -6.83 -14.02
CA ALA A 166 9.61 -8.19 -13.84
C ALA A 166 8.54 -8.52 -14.89
N GLY A 167 7.66 -7.55 -15.19
CA GLY A 167 6.62 -7.65 -16.20
C GLY A 167 7.18 -7.96 -17.59
N VAL A 168 8.27 -7.28 -18.00
CA VAL A 168 8.96 -7.53 -19.28
C VAL A 168 9.50 -8.95 -19.39
N LYS A 169 9.95 -9.55 -18.28
CA LYS A 169 10.44 -10.93 -18.27
C LYS A 169 9.31 -11.96 -18.38
N ILE A 170 8.12 -11.61 -17.90
CA ILE A 170 6.94 -12.48 -17.87
C ILE A 170 6.15 -12.36 -19.18
N CYS A 171 6.08 -11.16 -19.74
CA CYS A 171 5.26 -10.81 -20.88
C CYS A 171 6.04 -9.84 -21.77
N SER A 172 6.33 -10.22 -23.02
CA SER A 172 7.09 -9.35 -23.94
C SER A 172 6.25 -8.24 -24.60
N GLN A 173 4.92 -8.27 -24.43
CA GLN A 173 3.98 -7.35 -25.07
C GLN A 173 3.83 -6.08 -24.22
N LYS A 174 4.48 -5.00 -24.64
CA LYS A 174 4.60 -3.76 -23.86
C LYS A 174 3.25 -3.18 -23.44
N ASP A 175 2.25 -3.19 -24.32
CA ASP A 175 0.90 -2.70 -24.05
C ASP A 175 0.21 -3.50 -22.93
N LYS A 176 0.40 -4.82 -22.89
CA LYS A 176 -0.13 -5.68 -21.82
C LYS A 176 0.60 -5.44 -20.50
N ILE A 177 1.92 -5.27 -20.52
CA ILE A 177 2.69 -4.90 -19.32
C ILE A 177 2.21 -3.56 -18.77
N ASP A 178 2.11 -2.54 -19.62
CA ASP A 178 1.68 -1.21 -19.20
C ASP A 178 0.25 -1.24 -18.61
N TYR A 179 -0.63 -2.06 -19.18
CA TYR A 179 -1.97 -2.29 -18.65
C TYR A 179 -1.94 -2.95 -17.27
N ILE A 180 -1.15 -4.01 -17.09
CA ILE A 180 -1.01 -4.73 -15.81
C ILE A 180 -0.36 -3.83 -14.75
N THR A 181 0.73 -3.14 -15.08
CA THR A 181 1.40 -2.21 -14.17
C THR A 181 0.46 -1.09 -13.76
N LYS A 182 -0.31 -0.52 -14.71
CA LYS A 182 -1.34 0.47 -14.39
C LYS A 182 -2.37 -0.12 -13.43
N PHE A 183 -2.90 -1.30 -13.72
CA PHE A 183 -3.86 -1.99 -12.85
C PHE A 183 -3.33 -2.16 -11.41
N LEU A 184 -2.07 -2.56 -11.25
CA LEU A 184 -1.44 -2.76 -9.93
C LEU A 184 -1.20 -1.44 -9.18
N THR A 185 -0.92 -0.35 -9.89
CA THR A 185 -0.57 0.96 -9.30
C THR A 185 -1.76 1.90 -9.17
N GLU A 186 -2.88 1.65 -9.84
CA GLU A 186 -4.06 2.53 -9.84
C GLU A 186 -4.69 2.68 -8.44
N MET A 187 -4.49 1.71 -7.55
CA MET A 187 -5.03 1.74 -6.18
C MET A 187 -4.38 2.83 -5.31
N THR A 188 -3.06 3.00 -5.43
CA THR A 188 -2.27 4.00 -4.69
C THR A 188 -1.97 5.24 -5.53
N GLY A 189 -2.28 5.23 -6.84
CA GLY A 189 -1.86 6.25 -7.80
C GLY A 189 -2.27 7.67 -7.45
N GLU A 190 -3.48 7.92 -6.93
CA GLU A 190 -3.89 9.26 -6.50
C GLU A 190 -3.07 9.77 -5.30
N ILE A 191 -2.75 8.89 -4.35
CA ILE A 191 -1.96 9.22 -3.15
C ILE A 191 -0.52 9.52 -3.56
N VAL A 192 0.08 8.64 -4.37
CA VAL A 192 1.44 8.82 -4.86
C VAL A 192 1.53 10.08 -5.72
N LYS A 193 0.61 10.28 -6.67
CA LYS A 193 0.63 11.47 -7.54
C LYS A 193 0.47 12.77 -6.77
N THR A 194 -0.36 12.78 -5.73
CA THR A 194 -0.62 14.00 -4.94
C THR A 194 0.51 14.27 -3.94
N GLY A 195 0.98 13.24 -3.23
CA GLY A 195 1.98 13.37 -2.16
C GLY A 195 3.42 13.40 -2.66
N CYS A 196 3.71 12.76 -3.80
CA CYS A 196 5.07 12.53 -4.27
C CYS A 196 5.49 13.43 -5.42
N GLY A 197 4.87 14.59 -5.64
CA GLY A 197 5.12 15.40 -6.84
C GLY A 197 6.60 15.69 -7.17
N LYS A 198 7.48 15.80 -6.17
CA LYS A 198 8.95 15.97 -6.35
C LYS A 198 9.74 14.66 -6.53
N TYR A 199 9.08 13.51 -6.39
CA TYR A 199 9.61 12.15 -6.30
C TYR A 199 8.79 11.19 -7.20
N ASP A 200 8.32 11.68 -8.34
CA ASP A 200 7.45 10.94 -9.26
C ASP A 200 8.20 9.99 -10.21
N SER A 201 9.53 9.92 -10.09
CA SER A 201 10.41 9.02 -10.86
C SER A 201 11.68 8.69 -10.08
N LEU A 202 12.36 7.60 -10.46
CA LEU A 202 13.67 7.24 -9.88
C LEU A 202 14.72 8.34 -10.08
N SER A 203 14.74 9.00 -11.24
CA SER A 203 15.67 10.10 -11.50
C SER A 203 15.43 11.29 -10.58
N HIS A 204 14.17 11.59 -10.26
CA HIS A 204 13.86 12.63 -9.30
C HIS A 204 14.26 12.22 -7.88
N CYS A 205 14.03 10.95 -7.50
CA CYS A 205 14.54 10.39 -6.25
C CYS A 205 16.07 10.51 -6.11
N ASP A 206 16.83 10.14 -7.15
CA ASP A 206 18.29 10.28 -7.19
C ASP A 206 18.75 11.73 -6.95
N SER A 207 17.99 12.70 -7.43
CA SER A 207 18.35 14.13 -7.36
C SER A 207 17.86 14.84 -6.10
N ALA A 208 16.73 14.42 -5.52
CA ALA A 208 16.01 15.17 -4.50
C ALA A 208 16.09 14.55 -3.11
N MET A 209 16.38 13.24 -3.00
CA MET A 209 16.59 12.60 -1.69
C MET A 209 17.99 12.86 -1.15
N ASP A 210 18.12 12.82 0.18
CA ASP A 210 19.44 12.67 0.79
C ASP A 210 20.12 11.39 0.27
N LYS A 211 21.37 11.53 -0.15
CA LYS A 211 22.10 10.45 -0.82
C LYS A 211 22.26 9.22 0.07
N LYS A 212 22.55 9.42 1.36
CA LYS A 212 22.77 8.32 2.30
C LYS A 212 21.48 7.55 2.52
N GLU A 213 20.37 8.27 2.75
CA GLU A 213 19.06 7.63 2.91
C GLU A 213 18.60 6.90 1.64
N TRP A 214 18.86 7.49 0.47
CA TRP A 214 18.54 6.84 -0.80
C TRP A 214 19.38 5.58 -1.06
N ASP A 215 20.68 5.64 -0.78
CA ASP A 215 21.57 4.48 -0.92
C ASP A 215 21.21 3.37 0.08
N ASN A 216 20.83 3.72 1.32
CA ASN A 216 20.30 2.77 2.31
C ASN A 216 19.04 2.08 1.78
N LEU A 217 18.09 2.86 1.25
CA LEU A 217 16.82 2.33 0.75
C LEU A 217 17.00 1.36 -0.42
N LYS A 218 17.92 1.67 -1.34
CA LYS A 218 18.30 0.76 -2.43
C LYS A 218 19.00 -0.49 -1.90
N ALA A 219 19.92 -0.36 -0.96
CA ALA A 219 20.68 -1.47 -0.39
C ALA A 219 19.78 -2.48 0.34
N LEU A 220 18.69 -2.04 0.98
CA LEU A 220 17.71 -2.92 1.62
C LEU A 220 17.14 -3.96 0.65
N VAL A 221 16.95 -3.57 -0.62
CA VAL A 221 16.27 -4.39 -1.63
C VAL A 221 17.15 -4.76 -2.82
N ALA A 222 18.47 -4.62 -2.68
CA ALA A 222 19.43 -4.91 -3.74
C ALA A 222 19.50 -6.41 -4.12
N SER A 223 19.20 -7.31 -3.16
CA SER A 223 19.20 -8.74 -3.42
C SER A 223 18.04 -9.16 -4.33
N ASN A 224 18.30 -10.13 -5.21
CA ASN A 224 17.28 -10.80 -6.00
C ASN A 224 16.94 -12.21 -5.47
N ASP A 225 17.52 -12.63 -4.33
CA ASP A 225 17.15 -13.87 -3.66
C ASP A 225 15.92 -13.63 -2.76
N PRO A 226 14.78 -14.29 -3.03
CA PRO A 226 13.59 -14.17 -2.19
C PRO A 226 13.83 -14.54 -0.72
N LYS A 227 14.75 -15.48 -0.42
CA LYS A 227 15.06 -15.86 0.96
C LYS A 227 15.78 -14.76 1.71
N GLU A 228 16.71 -14.07 1.05
CA GLU A 228 17.42 -12.93 1.65
C GLU A 228 16.49 -11.74 1.89
N ILE A 229 15.56 -11.46 0.98
CA ILE A 229 14.55 -10.42 1.18
C ILE A 229 13.57 -10.80 2.29
N ALA A 230 13.05 -12.03 2.29
CA ALA A 230 12.14 -12.51 3.33
C ALA A 230 12.78 -12.49 4.73
N ALA A 231 14.08 -12.78 4.84
CA ALA A 231 14.81 -12.73 6.11
C ALA A 231 14.91 -11.32 6.72
N LYS A 232 14.68 -10.27 5.92
CA LYS A 232 14.66 -8.87 6.39
C LYS A 232 13.29 -8.43 6.90
N ARG A 233 12.25 -9.24 6.71
CA ARG A 233 10.91 -8.90 7.19
C ARG A 233 10.84 -8.94 8.71
N VAL A 234 10.17 -7.94 9.28
CA VAL A 234 10.00 -7.83 10.73
C VAL A 234 8.60 -8.27 11.16
N ASN A 235 7.51 -7.92 10.43
CA ASN A 235 6.17 -8.52 10.58
C ASN A 235 5.09 -7.89 9.67
N THR A 236 4.26 -8.79 9.12
CA THR A 236 2.95 -8.62 8.45
C THR A 236 2.91 -7.86 7.11
N SER A 237 1.79 -8.00 6.37
CA SER A 237 1.60 -7.58 4.97
C SER A 237 1.92 -6.09 4.73
N PRO A 238 2.03 -5.65 3.45
CA PRO A 238 2.25 -4.25 3.11
C PRO A 238 1.30 -3.27 3.81
N PHE A 239 0.10 -3.73 4.20
CA PHE A 239 -0.90 -2.93 4.87
C PHE A 239 -0.48 -2.47 6.26
N ILE A 240 0.04 -3.37 7.10
CA ILE A 240 0.49 -3.03 8.46
C ILE A 240 1.72 -2.14 8.42
N ALA A 241 2.66 -2.44 7.51
CA ALA A 241 3.82 -1.60 7.28
C ALA A 241 3.41 -0.16 6.90
N LEU A 242 2.48 -0.02 5.94
CA LEU A 242 1.95 1.28 5.53
C LEU A 242 1.23 1.99 6.68
N LYS A 243 0.40 1.29 7.46
CA LYS A 243 -0.24 1.85 8.65
C LYS A 243 0.80 2.45 9.60
N ASN A 244 1.88 1.72 9.88
CA ASN A 244 2.90 2.20 10.83
C ASN A 244 3.61 3.45 10.30
N VAL A 245 3.89 3.51 9.00
CA VAL A 245 4.40 4.74 8.34
C VAL A 245 3.41 5.90 8.51
N LEU A 246 2.12 5.67 8.28
CA LEU A 246 1.09 6.70 8.41
C LEU A 246 0.90 7.19 9.85
N LYS A 247 0.96 6.28 10.83
CA LYS A 247 0.86 6.62 12.24
C LYS A 247 1.94 7.63 12.62
N GLN A 248 3.18 7.38 12.20
CA GLN A 248 4.29 8.25 12.56
C GLN A 248 4.24 9.62 11.90
N LEU A 249 3.65 9.74 10.69
CA LEU A 249 3.45 11.04 10.03
C LEU A 249 2.57 12.01 10.84
N MET A 250 1.86 11.54 11.86
CA MET A 250 1.09 12.41 12.77
C MET A 250 1.80 12.76 14.07
N GLU A 251 2.87 12.03 14.42
CA GLU A 251 3.58 12.20 15.69
C GLU A 251 4.63 13.33 15.61
N GLU A 252 4.79 13.92 14.43
CA GLU A 252 5.65 15.08 14.10
C GLU A 252 4.81 16.35 13.90
#